data_AF-F9N4I7-F1
#
_entry.id   AF-F9N4I7-F1
#
_cell.length_a   1.000
_cell.length_b   1.000
_cell.length_c   1.000
_cell.angle_alpha   90.00
_cell.angle_beta   90.00
_cell.angle_gamma   90.00
#
_symmetry.space_group_name_H-M   'P 1'
#
loop_
_entity.id
_entity.type
_entity.pdbx_description
1 polymer ?
#
loop_
_entity_poly.entity_id
_entity_poly.type
_entity_poly.pdbx_seq_one_letter_code
_entity_poly.pdbx_strand_id
1 'polypeptide(L)'
;MSLYESTLARIVPRNKEIERAIGEQWSKGTPYGSYGKLATMVEHYAAATNQVNPAAPKPCMIIASGDHGVAKIGVSAYPQEVTVHMTMNYLIPKGAAANALANYCGAQIEVIDVGVAADMSAVPGLHHHKVMPNGTNNMLEEPAMPMDKAIEAVEVGIAFVEEKVKEGFNTFLVGEMGIGNTTSSAVITAKFSGLSADEATGRGTNISDERLKVKQKVVYDALVKYADIPPTDGLGILSAVGGLEFACLVGVILGAAANHALV
;
A
#
# COMPACT_ATOMS: atom_id res chain seq x y z
N MET A 1 -18.08 11.28 13.17
CA MET A 1 -17.57 10.02 12.63
C MET A 1 -16.55 10.40 11.56
N SER A 2 -15.32 9.93 11.68
CA SER A 2 -14.26 10.27 10.72
C SER A 2 -14.49 9.58 9.37
N LEU A 3 -13.73 9.96 8.34
CA LEU A 3 -13.80 9.29 7.03
C LEU A 3 -13.36 7.83 7.18
N TYR A 4 -12.36 7.57 8.01
CA TYR A 4 -11.93 6.22 8.36
C TYR A 4 -13.06 5.37 8.97
N GLU A 5 -13.71 5.85 10.03
CA GLU A 5 -14.78 5.11 10.73
C GLU A 5 -15.99 4.83 9.83
N SER A 6 -16.42 5.85 9.07
CA SER A 6 -17.55 5.72 8.15
C SER A 6 -17.25 4.79 6.97
N THR A 7 -16.00 4.70 6.54
CA THR A 7 -15.55 3.76 5.50
C THR A 7 -15.57 2.34 6.00
N LEU A 8 -15.06 2.07 7.21
CA LEU A 8 -15.13 0.74 7.81
C LEU A 8 -16.57 0.23 7.93
N ALA A 9 -17.51 1.09 8.31
CA ALA A 9 -18.92 0.73 8.44
C ALA A 9 -19.60 0.35 7.12
N ARG A 10 -19.03 0.75 5.96
CA ARG A 10 -19.54 0.41 4.62
C ARG A 10 -18.95 -0.87 4.05
N ILE A 11 -17.86 -1.40 4.62
CA ILE A 11 -17.24 -2.64 4.12
C ILE A 11 -18.14 -3.82 4.46
N VAL A 12 -18.51 -4.59 3.43
CA VAL A 12 -19.35 -5.78 3.56
C VAL A 12 -18.65 -7.02 2.98
N PRO A 13 -19.01 -8.24 3.41
CA PRO A 13 -18.50 -9.46 2.79
C PRO A 13 -18.84 -9.55 1.30
N ARG A 14 -18.00 -10.24 0.53
CA ARG A 14 -18.26 -10.50 -0.90
C ARG A 14 -19.59 -11.24 -1.09
N ASN A 15 -20.27 -10.93 -2.19
CA ASN A 15 -21.55 -11.55 -2.51
C ASN A 15 -21.38 -12.99 -3.03
N LYS A 16 -21.65 -13.98 -2.17
CA LYS A 16 -21.52 -15.42 -2.49
C LYS A 16 -22.52 -15.90 -3.54
N GLU A 17 -23.65 -15.22 -3.72
CA GLU A 17 -24.62 -15.56 -4.76
C GLU A 17 -24.07 -15.22 -6.15
N ILE A 18 -23.36 -14.09 -6.25
CA ILE A 18 -22.64 -13.72 -7.49
C ILE A 18 -21.51 -14.70 -7.78
N GLU A 19 -20.69 -15.08 -6.78
CA GLU A 19 -19.65 -16.10 -6.96
C GLU A 19 -20.23 -17.40 -7.54
N ARG A 20 -21.33 -17.90 -6.95
CA ARG A 20 -22.02 -19.11 -7.42
C ARG A 20 -22.56 -18.95 -8.84
N ALA A 21 -23.21 -17.82 -9.15
CA ALA A 21 -23.78 -17.57 -10.46
C ALA A 21 -22.70 -17.56 -11.56
N ILE A 22 -21.53 -16.97 -11.29
CA ILE A 22 -20.40 -16.97 -12.22
C ILE A 22 -19.84 -18.39 -12.39
N GLY A 23 -19.65 -19.14 -11.30
CA GLY A 23 -19.18 -20.53 -11.38
C GLY A 23 -20.11 -21.45 -12.18
N GLU A 24 -21.42 -21.30 -12.02
CA GLU A 24 -22.43 -22.02 -12.80
C GLU A 24 -22.38 -21.63 -14.28
N GLN A 25 -22.19 -20.35 -14.61
CA GLN A 25 -22.06 -19.91 -16.01
C GLN A 25 -20.82 -20.51 -16.69
N TRP A 26 -19.66 -20.47 -16.03
CA TRP A 26 -18.40 -21.01 -16.56
C TRP A 26 -18.44 -22.52 -16.76
N SER A 27 -19.26 -23.23 -15.98
CA SER A 27 -19.45 -24.68 -16.08
C SER A 27 -20.28 -25.13 -17.29
N LYS A 28 -20.95 -24.22 -18.02
CA LYS A 28 -21.88 -24.59 -19.11
C LYS A 28 -21.20 -25.09 -20.39
N GLY A 29 -19.95 -24.67 -20.65
CA GLY A 29 -19.23 -25.04 -21.88
C GLY A 29 -18.04 -25.97 -21.66
N THR A 30 -17.33 -25.80 -20.55
CA THR A 30 -16.16 -26.60 -20.18
C THR A 30 -16.20 -26.80 -18.67
N PRO A 31 -15.81 -27.98 -18.15
CA PRO A 31 -15.77 -28.20 -16.72
C PRO A 31 -14.98 -27.09 -16.00
N TYR A 32 -15.57 -26.49 -14.97
CA TYR A 32 -15.01 -25.37 -14.23
C TYR A 32 -13.52 -25.55 -13.87
N GLY A 33 -13.16 -26.73 -13.37
CA GLY A 33 -11.80 -27.05 -12.94
C GLY A 33 -10.74 -26.98 -14.05
N SER A 34 -11.13 -27.07 -15.33
CA SER A 34 -10.21 -26.98 -16.47
C SER A 34 -9.62 -25.59 -16.66
N TYR A 35 -10.24 -24.54 -16.11
CA TYR A 35 -9.73 -23.16 -16.15
C TYR A 35 -8.76 -22.84 -15.01
N GLY A 36 -8.60 -23.74 -14.03
CA GLY A 36 -7.75 -23.51 -12.86
C GLY A 36 -8.14 -22.25 -12.09
N LYS A 37 -7.15 -21.44 -11.70
CA LYS A 37 -7.37 -20.22 -10.90
C LYS A 37 -8.10 -19.11 -11.64
N LEU A 38 -8.15 -19.13 -12.98
CA LEU A 38 -8.79 -18.07 -13.76
C LEU A 38 -10.28 -17.97 -13.44
N ALA A 39 -10.97 -19.11 -13.32
CA ALA A 39 -12.39 -19.11 -12.98
C ALA A 39 -12.64 -18.49 -11.59
N THR A 40 -11.83 -18.88 -10.59
CA THR A 40 -11.91 -18.32 -9.23
C THR A 40 -11.57 -16.84 -9.18
N MET A 41 -10.62 -16.37 -10.00
CA MET A 41 -10.30 -14.93 -10.11
C MET A 41 -11.48 -14.13 -10.67
N VAL A 42 -12.20 -14.66 -11.67
CA VAL A 42 -13.38 -14.00 -12.24
C VAL A 42 -14.55 -13.99 -11.26
N GLU A 43 -14.78 -15.08 -10.52
CA GLU A 43 -15.76 -15.10 -9.42
C GLU A 43 -15.46 -14.06 -8.35
N HIS A 44 -14.19 -14.00 -7.91
CA HIS A 44 -13.75 -13.02 -6.91
C HIS A 44 -13.94 -11.58 -7.41
N TYR A 45 -13.56 -11.28 -8.66
CA TYR A 45 -13.72 -9.96 -9.24
C TYR A 45 -15.21 -9.57 -9.36
N ALA A 46 -16.05 -10.48 -9.88
CA ALA A 46 -17.49 -10.27 -9.99
C ALA A 46 -18.13 -10.01 -8.63
N ALA A 47 -17.77 -10.79 -7.61
CA ALA A 47 -18.32 -10.64 -6.26
C ALA A 47 -17.78 -9.43 -5.50
N ALA A 48 -16.52 -9.07 -5.69
CA ALA A 48 -15.93 -7.85 -5.15
C ALA A 48 -16.57 -6.59 -5.76
N THR A 49 -16.85 -6.63 -7.07
CA THR A 49 -17.50 -5.52 -7.79
C THR A 49 -19.02 -5.53 -7.73
N ASN A 50 -19.60 -6.56 -7.12
CA ASN A 50 -21.04 -6.78 -7.03
C ASN A 50 -21.74 -6.80 -8.41
N GLN A 51 -21.13 -7.46 -9.40
CA GLN A 51 -21.61 -7.57 -10.78
C GLN A 51 -21.80 -9.02 -11.21
N VAL A 52 -23.04 -9.40 -11.59
CA VAL A 52 -23.35 -10.75 -12.12
C VAL A 52 -22.90 -10.94 -13.58
N ASN A 53 -22.69 -9.84 -14.30
CA ASN A 53 -22.10 -9.79 -15.63
C ASN A 53 -20.98 -8.73 -15.57
N PRO A 54 -19.79 -9.08 -15.06
CA PRO A 54 -18.77 -8.10 -14.75
C PRO A 54 -18.22 -7.44 -16.02
N ALA A 55 -18.16 -6.11 -16.04
CA ALA A 55 -17.47 -5.38 -17.09
C ALA A 55 -15.96 -5.58 -16.98
N ALA A 56 -15.24 -5.36 -18.09
CA ALA A 56 -13.77 -5.41 -18.07
C ALA A 56 -13.23 -4.44 -16.99
N PRO A 57 -12.20 -4.85 -16.22
CA PRO A 57 -11.55 -3.98 -15.24
C PRO A 57 -11.11 -2.66 -15.87
N LYS A 58 -11.35 -1.55 -15.17
CA LYS A 58 -10.74 -0.24 -15.47
C LYS A 58 -9.70 0.05 -14.39
N PRO A 59 -8.42 -0.29 -14.62
CA PRO A 59 -7.41 -0.26 -13.57
C PRO A 59 -6.81 1.13 -13.33
N CYS A 60 -6.52 1.44 -12.07
CA CYS A 60 -5.78 2.61 -11.62
C CYS A 60 -4.63 2.18 -10.71
N MET A 61 -3.39 2.44 -11.10
CA MET A 61 -2.20 2.20 -10.28
C MET A 61 -1.91 3.42 -9.41
N ILE A 62 -2.07 3.26 -8.09
CA ILE A 62 -1.84 4.31 -7.11
C ILE A 62 -0.47 4.07 -6.46
N ILE A 63 0.44 5.02 -6.63
CA ILE A 63 1.78 5.00 -6.04
C ILE A 63 1.83 6.05 -4.92
N ALA A 64 1.88 5.60 -3.67
CA ALA A 64 2.07 6.50 -2.53
C ALA A 64 3.57 6.65 -2.22
N SER A 65 4.03 7.90 -2.06
CA SER A 65 5.43 8.22 -1.81
C SER A 65 5.62 8.89 -0.45
N GLY A 66 6.56 8.39 0.33
CA GLY A 66 6.84 8.85 1.70
C GLY A 66 8.22 8.44 2.18
N ASP A 67 8.91 9.33 2.88
CA ASP A 67 10.24 9.06 3.42
C ASP A 67 10.20 8.54 4.85
N HIS A 68 11.23 7.78 5.22
CA HIS A 68 11.33 7.14 6.53
C HIS A 68 12.48 7.68 7.37
N GLY A 69 12.21 8.06 8.62
CA GLY A 69 13.26 8.54 9.54
C GLY A 69 14.35 7.50 9.82
N VAL A 70 13.99 6.21 9.80
CA VAL A 70 14.95 5.10 9.98
C VAL A 70 15.99 4.99 8.86
N ALA A 71 15.72 5.57 7.68
CA ALA A 71 16.66 5.56 6.55
C ALA A 71 18.01 6.19 6.91
N LYS A 72 18.02 7.15 7.84
CA LYS A 72 19.22 7.87 8.31
C LYS A 72 20.25 6.97 9.00
N ILE A 73 19.85 5.76 9.42
CA ILE A 73 20.73 4.77 10.07
C ILE A 73 21.44 3.87 9.03
N GLY A 74 21.27 4.13 7.73
CA GLY A 74 21.99 3.39 6.67
C GLY A 74 21.42 2.00 6.40
N VAL A 75 20.11 1.80 6.59
CA VAL A 75 19.41 0.53 6.35
C VAL A 75 19.06 0.27 4.87
N SER A 76 19.32 1.23 3.99
CA SER A 76 19.04 1.17 2.54
C SER A 76 20.32 1.25 1.71
N ALA A 77 20.35 0.69 0.50
CA ALA A 77 21.45 0.85 -0.45
C ALA A 77 21.57 2.28 -1.02
N TYR A 78 20.46 3.01 -1.05
CA TYR A 78 20.33 4.29 -1.74
C TYR A 78 20.13 5.46 -0.76
N PRO A 79 20.58 6.68 -1.12
CA PRO A 79 20.31 7.88 -0.34
C PRO A 79 18.83 8.27 -0.41
N GLN A 80 18.35 9.00 0.60
CA GLN A 80 16.95 9.40 0.75
C GLN A 80 16.43 10.23 -0.45
N GLU A 81 17.30 11.00 -1.10
CA GLU A 81 16.98 11.77 -2.32
C GLU A 81 16.45 10.90 -3.48
N VAL A 82 16.69 9.59 -3.47
CA VAL A 82 16.14 8.68 -4.48
C VAL A 82 14.60 8.63 -4.42
N THR A 83 13.98 8.84 -3.25
CA THR A 83 12.51 9.00 -3.15
C THR A 83 12.02 10.14 -4.05
N VAL A 84 12.69 11.30 -3.98
CA VAL A 84 12.38 12.49 -4.80
C VAL A 84 12.51 12.17 -6.29
N HIS A 85 13.65 11.64 -6.69
CA HIS A 85 13.94 11.37 -8.10
C HIS A 85 13.00 10.33 -8.71
N MET A 86 12.67 9.27 -7.97
CA MET A 86 11.75 8.26 -8.46
C MET A 86 10.30 8.77 -8.52
N THR A 87 9.88 9.56 -7.53
CA THR A 87 8.55 10.21 -7.55
C THR A 87 8.41 11.10 -8.79
N MET A 88 9.43 11.89 -9.12
CA MET A 88 9.49 12.67 -10.36
C MET A 88 9.53 11.77 -11.60
N ASN A 89 10.28 10.66 -11.56
CA ASN A 89 10.41 9.73 -12.68
C ASN A 89 9.07 9.14 -13.11
N TYR A 90 8.16 8.85 -12.17
CA TYR A 90 6.83 8.32 -12.47
C TYR A 90 5.96 9.27 -13.30
N LEU A 91 6.15 10.58 -13.17
CA LEU A 91 5.26 11.60 -13.73
C LEU A 91 5.86 12.38 -14.91
N ILE A 92 7.16 12.71 -14.84
CA ILE A 92 7.83 13.59 -15.81
C ILE A 92 8.41 12.76 -16.98
N PRO A 93 9.48 11.96 -16.82
CA PRO A 93 9.91 11.03 -17.86
C PRO A 93 8.94 9.88 -18.12
N LYS A 94 8.20 9.44 -17.08
CA LYS A 94 7.41 8.20 -17.07
C LYS A 94 8.25 6.96 -17.42
N GLY A 95 9.49 6.92 -16.91
CA GLY A 95 10.51 5.95 -17.30
C GLY A 95 10.69 4.77 -16.33
N ALA A 96 9.88 4.66 -15.28
CA ALA A 96 10.01 3.58 -14.31
C ALA A 96 9.34 2.27 -14.79
N ALA A 97 9.71 1.15 -14.16
CA ALA A 97 9.06 -0.14 -14.42
C ALA A 97 7.54 -0.11 -14.17
N ALA A 98 7.10 0.66 -13.17
CA ALA A 98 5.68 0.90 -12.90
C ALA A 98 4.96 1.49 -14.12
N ASN A 99 5.58 2.47 -14.80
CA ASN A 99 5.02 3.06 -16.02
C ASN A 99 4.88 2.04 -17.14
N ALA A 100 5.90 1.21 -17.37
CA ALA A 100 5.86 0.18 -18.39
C ALA A 100 4.76 -0.87 -18.11
N LEU A 101 4.64 -1.33 -16.87
CA LEU A 101 3.64 -2.32 -16.47
C LEU A 101 2.21 -1.74 -16.47
N ALA A 102 2.04 -0.49 -16.05
CA ALA A 102 0.75 0.19 -16.14
C ALA A 102 0.30 0.33 -17.61
N ASN A 103 1.21 0.71 -18.50
CA ASN A 103 0.91 0.77 -19.94
C ASN A 103 0.52 -0.63 -20.49
N TYR A 104 1.21 -1.69 -20.05
CA TYR A 104 0.91 -3.05 -20.47
C TYR A 104 -0.49 -3.50 -20.07
N CYS A 105 -0.94 -3.20 -18.84
CA CYS A 105 -2.28 -3.56 -18.36
C CYS A 105 -3.35 -2.48 -18.58
N GLY A 106 -3.01 -1.36 -19.23
CA GLY A 106 -3.93 -0.24 -19.47
C GLY A 106 -4.32 0.53 -18.20
N ALA A 107 -3.50 0.51 -17.15
CA ALA A 107 -3.75 1.21 -15.90
C ALA A 107 -3.34 2.69 -15.98
N GLN A 108 -4.21 3.56 -15.46
CA GLN A 108 -3.84 4.96 -15.20
C GLN A 108 -2.92 5.02 -13.99
N ILE A 109 -1.77 5.68 -14.09
CA ILE A 109 -0.90 5.92 -12.94
C ILE A 109 -1.32 7.21 -12.25
N GLU A 110 -1.48 7.12 -10.93
CA GLU A 110 -1.66 8.22 -10.01
C GLU A 110 -0.57 8.16 -8.95
N VAL A 111 0.09 9.30 -8.69
CA VAL A 111 1.18 9.36 -7.71
C VAL A 111 0.80 10.35 -6.63
N ILE A 112 0.91 9.93 -5.37
CA ILE A 112 0.53 10.72 -4.20
C ILE A 112 1.77 10.95 -3.35
N ASP A 113 2.12 12.22 -3.09
CA ASP A 113 3.10 12.59 -2.07
C ASP A 113 2.37 12.72 -0.73
N VAL A 114 2.62 11.77 0.16
CA VAL A 114 2.07 11.76 1.53
C VAL A 114 3.11 12.11 2.59
N GLY A 115 4.39 12.23 2.22
CA GLY A 115 5.47 12.42 3.18
C GLY A 115 6.88 12.45 2.61
N VAL A 116 7.10 12.86 1.36
CA VAL A 116 8.44 13.00 0.80
C VAL A 116 9.18 14.15 1.49
N ALA A 117 10.41 13.94 1.94
CA ALA A 117 11.21 14.91 2.71
C ALA A 117 11.91 15.95 1.82
N ALA A 118 11.17 16.54 0.88
CA ALA A 118 11.62 17.60 -0.03
C ALA A 118 10.45 18.47 -0.50
N ASP A 119 10.73 19.64 -1.06
CA ASP A 119 9.71 20.40 -1.78
C ASP A 119 9.40 19.73 -3.12
N MET A 120 8.15 19.27 -3.28
CA MET A 120 7.65 18.60 -4.46
C MET A 120 6.59 19.45 -5.21
N SER A 121 6.32 20.68 -4.75
CA SER A 121 5.22 21.53 -5.25
C SER A 121 5.27 21.83 -6.76
N ALA A 122 6.47 21.76 -7.35
CA ALA A 122 6.67 22.01 -8.78
C ALA A 122 6.48 20.75 -9.67
N VAL A 123 6.21 19.58 -9.09
CA VAL A 123 6.10 18.32 -9.87
C VAL A 123 4.71 18.21 -10.51
N PRO A 124 4.59 18.28 -11.85
CA PRO A 124 3.30 18.27 -12.52
C PRO A 124 2.62 16.90 -12.38
N GLY A 125 1.30 16.92 -12.09
CA GLY A 125 0.48 15.71 -11.96
C GLY A 125 0.67 14.94 -10.65
N LEU A 126 1.46 15.46 -9.71
CA LEU A 126 1.60 14.88 -8.38
C LEU A 126 0.41 15.30 -7.50
N HIS A 127 -0.19 14.34 -6.80
CA HIS A 127 -1.21 14.63 -5.79
C HIS A 127 -0.53 15.01 -4.48
N HIS A 128 -0.64 16.27 -4.10
CA HIS A 128 0.03 16.82 -2.91
C HIS A 128 -0.83 16.63 -1.66
N HIS A 129 -0.63 15.54 -0.92
CA HIS A 129 -1.32 15.22 0.33
C HIS A 129 -0.33 14.98 1.47
N LYS A 130 0.70 15.83 1.56
CA LYS A 130 1.79 15.67 2.51
C LYS A 130 1.30 15.81 3.95
N VAL A 131 1.26 14.68 4.66
CA VAL A 131 0.75 14.57 6.04
C VAL A 131 1.80 15.02 7.06
N MET A 132 3.08 14.70 6.79
CA MET A 132 4.23 15.20 7.55
C MET A 132 5.29 15.75 6.58
N PRO A 133 5.90 16.92 6.87
CA PRO A 133 6.75 17.63 5.90
C PRO A 133 8.08 16.93 5.59
N ASN A 134 8.59 16.12 6.51
CA ASN A 134 9.95 15.55 6.46
C ASN A 134 9.96 14.01 6.51
N GLY A 135 8.86 13.37 6.10
CA GLY A 135 8.67 11.93 6.29
C GLY A 135 8.39 11.55 7.74
N THR A 136 8.43 10.25 8.03
CA THR A 136 8.22 9.73 9.39
C THR A 136 9.39 10.04 10.31
N ASN A 137 9.13 10.02 11.61
CA ASN A 137 10.16 10.01 12.63
C ASN A 137 11.00 8.73 12.55
N ASN A 138 12.16 8.74 13.21
CA ASN A 138 12.93 7.52 13.41
C ASN A 138 12.25 6.66 14.50
N MET A 139 11.65 5.54 14.11
CA MET A 139 10.94 4.63 15.03
C MET A 139 11.78 4.18 16.25
N LEU A 140 13.11 4.17 16.15
CA LEU A 140 13.97 3.83 17.30
C LEU A 140 14.03 4.94 18.36
N GLU A 141 13.80 6.19 17.99
CA GLU A 141 13.79 7.35 18.90
C GLU A 141 12.39 7.62 19.42
N GLU A 142 11.40 7.69 18.54
CA GLU A 142 9.99 7.95 18.86
C GLU A 142 9.07 7.26 17.83
N PRO A 143 7.75 7.11 18.07
CA PRO A 143 6.83 6.55 17.08
C PRO A 143 7.00 7.19 15.69
N ALA A 144 6.94 6.37 14.63
CA ALA A 144 7.10 6.81 13.25
C ALA A 144 6.18 7.99 12.89
N MET A 145 4.95 7.98 13.41
CA MET A 145 4.05 9.12 13.33
C MET A 145 3.07 9.11 14.52
N PRO A 146 2.56 10.28 14.92
CA PRO A 146 1.39 10.37 15.80
C PRO A 146 0.16 9.63 15.26
N MET A 147 -0.73 9.18 16.14
CA MET A 147 -1.92 8.39 15.76
C MET A 147 -2.86 9.16 14.82
N ASP A 148 -3.06 10.45 15.06
CA ASP A 148 -3.86 11.33 14.20
C ASP A 148 -3.27 11.44 12.80
N LYS A 149 -1.93 11.46 12.68
CA LYS A 149 -1.23 11.44 11.38
C LYS A 149 -1.34 10.10 10.66
N ALA A 150 -1.35 8.98 11.38
CA ALA A 150 -1.64 7.67 10.78
C ALA A 150 -3.05 7.64 10.19
N ILE A 151 -4.04 8.13 10.94
CA ILE A 151 -5.44 8.22 10.48
C ILE A 151 -5.56 9.19 9.30
N GLU A 152 -4.94 10.37 9.36
CA GLU A 152 -4.93 11.35 8.26
C GLU A 152 -4.39 10.74 6.96
N ALA A 153 -3.27 10.01 7.02
CA ALA A 153 -2.70 9.33 5.86
C ALA A 153 -3.61 8.22 5.32
N VAL A 154 -4.28 7.45 6.19
CA VAL A 154 -5.30 6.47 5.78
C VAL A 154 -6.46 7.18 5.07
N GLU A 155 -6.93 8.30 5.61
CA GLU A 155 -8.03 9.06 5.03
C GLU A 155 -7.69 9.68 3.66
N VAL A 156 -6.43 10.07 3.43
CA VAL A 156 -5.94 10.46 2.10
C VAL A 156 -6.18 9.34 1.08
N GLY A 157 -5.77 8.11 1.40
CA GLY A 157 -5.95 6.97 0.50
C GLY A 157 -7.42 6.63 0.24
N ILE A 158 -8.26 6.70 1.28
CA ILE A 158 -9.71 6.49 1.16
C ILE A 158 -10.32 7.53 0.22
N ALA A 159 -10.08 8.81 0.50
CA ALA A 159 -10.63 9.92 -0.29
C ALA A 159 -10.21 9.82 -1.76
N PHE A 160 -8.95 9.44 -2.00
CA PHE A 160 -8.43 9.26 -3.35
C PHE A 160 -9.17 8.16 -4.12
N VAL A 161 -9.45 7.02 -3.48
CA VAL A 161 -10.23 5.95 -4.12
C VAL A 161 -11.67 6.41 -4.39
N GLU A 162 -12.31 7.13 -3.46
CA GLU A 162 -13.66 7.64 -3.68
C GLU A 162 -13.76 8.59 -4.87
N GLU A 163 -12.72 9.38 -5.14
CA GLU A 163 -12.62 10.19 -6.35
C GLU A 163 -12.51 9.31 -7.60
N LYS A 164 -11.56 8.37 -7.62
CA LYS A 164 -11.32 7.51 -8.80
C LYS A 164 -12.48 6.59 -9.13
N VAL A 165 -13.22 6.11 -8.13
CA VAL A 165 -14.45 5.35 -8.37
C VAL A 165 -15.50 6.19 -9.10
N LYS A 166 -15.62 7.49 -8.79
CA LYS A 166 -16.53 8.41 -9.51
C LYS A 166 -16.10 8.64 -10.96
N GLU A 167 -14.81 8.52 -11.25
CA GLU A 167 -14.26 8.50 -12.62
C GLU A 167 -14.44 7.14 -13.33
N GLY A 168 -15.03 6.16 -12.65
CA GLY A 168 -15.36 4.83 -13.17
C GLY A 168 -14.26 3.79 -13.01
N PHE A 169 -13.18 4.08 -12.29
CA PHE A 169 -12.17 3.06 -11.94
C PHE A 169 -12.74 2.08 -10.92
N ASN A 170 -12.48 0.79 -11.10
CA ASN A 170 -13.04 -0.26 -10.25
C ASN A 170 -12.01 -1.33 -9.84
N THR A 171 -10.76 -1.14 -10.24
CA THR A 171 -9.63 -2.01 -9.94
C THR A 171 -8.44 -1.13 -9.62
N PHE A 172 -7.82 -1.32 -8.47
CA PHE A 172 -6.70 -0.52 -8.02
C PHE A 172 -5.46 -1.39 -7.89
N LEU A 173 -4.33 -0.89 -8.35
CA LEU A 173 -3.02 -1.53 -8.14
C LEU A 173 -2.25 -0.65 -7.17
N VAL A 174 -1.83 -1.21 -6.04
CA VAL A 174 -1.10 -0.45 -5.02
C VAL A 174 0.40 -0.53 -5.26
N GLY A 175 1.07 0.61 -5.20
CA GLY A 175 2.52 0.75 -5.27
C GLY A 175 3.02 1.77 -4.25
N GLU A 176 4.28 1.66 -3.88
CA GLU A 176 4.91 2.54 -2.91
C GLU A 176 6.26 3.06 -3.41
N MET A 177 6.74 4.14 -2.79
CA MET A 177 8.10 4.62 -2.97
C MET A 177 8.58 5.29 -1.69
N GLY A 178 9.61 4.73 -1.07
CA GLY A 178 10.19 5.32 0.14
C GLY A 178 11.52 4.69 0.49
N ILE A 179 12.57 5.48 0.62
CA ILE A 179 13.85 4.95 1.09
C ILE A 179 13.74 4.56 2.57
N GLY A 180 14.12 3.32 2.89
CA GLY A 180 14.06 2.76 4.24
C GLY A 180 12.77 2.01 4.59
N ASN A 181 11.75 2.08 3.72
CA ASN A 181 10.44 1.47 3.99
C ASN A 181 10.48 -0.06 4.15
N THR A 182 11.41 -0.77 3.51
CA THR A 182 11.58 -2.22 3.68
C THR A 182 12.07 -2.63 5.07
N THR A 183 12.53 -1.68 5.89
CA THR A 183 12.82 -1.89 7.31
C THR A 183 11.52 -1.79 8.11
N SER A 184 10.71 -0.75 7.85
CA SER A 184 9.38 -0.60 8.43
C SER A 184 8.49 -1.81 8.12
N SER A 185 8.43 -2.25 6.87
CA SER A 185 7.64 -3.42 6.48
C SER A 185 8.11 -4.73 7.13
N ALA A 186 9.41 -4.88 7.39
CA ALA A 186 9.95 -6.03 8.12
C ALA A 186 9.48 -6.04 9.58
N VAL A 187 9.47 -4.88 10.27
CA VAL A 187 8.93 -4.77 11.63
C VAL A 187 7.44 -5.07 11.64
N ILE A 188 6.67 -4.50 10.71
CA ILE A 188 5.24 -4.76 10.58
C ILE A 188 4.97 -6.26 10.36
N THR A 189 5.70 -6.88 9.44
CA THR A 189 5.56 -8.32 9.14
C THR A 189 5.87 -9.17 10.37
N ALA A 190 6.96 -8.88 11.08
CA ALA A 190 7.30 -9.58 12.31
C ALA A 190 6.22 -9.42 13.39
N LYS A 191 5.65 -8.22 13.57
CA LYS A 191 4.56 -7.98 14.53
C LYS A 191 3.32 -8.80 14.21
N PHE A 192 2.88 -8.84 12.96
CA PHE A 192 1.66 -9.57 12.58
C PHE A 192 1.85 -11.09 12.51
N SER A 193 3.03 -11.56 12.09
CA SER A 193 3.29 -12.99 11.86
C SER A 193 4.01 -13.69 13.02
N GLY A 194 4.44 -12.96 14.06
CA GLY A 194 5.19 -13.52 15.18
C GLY A 194 6.59 -14.01 14.81
N LEU A 195 7.16 -13.49 13.72
CA LEU A 195 8.49 -13.85 13.23
C LEU A 195 9.58 -13.10 14.02
N SER A 196 10.76 -13.71 14.10
CA SER A 196 11.95 -13.03 14.57
C SER A 196 12.41 -11.94 13.59
N ALA A 197 13.27 -11.04 14.08
CA ALA A 197 13.88 -10.00 13.24
C ALA A 197 14.66 -10.60 12.06
N ASP A 198 15.32 -11.74 12.27
CA ASP A 198 16.11 -12.41 11.23
C ASP A 198 15.22 -13.02 10.14
N GLU A 199 14.10 -13.63 10.52
CA GLU A 199 13.13 -14.23 9.58
C GLU A 199 12.38 -13.17 8.76
N ALA A 200 12.05 -12.02 9.37
CA ALA A 200 11.31 -10.96 8.70
C ALA A 200 12.19 -10.04 7.83
N THR A 201 13.51 -10.03 8.03
CA THR A 201 14.41 -9.07 7.38
C THR A 201 15.02 -9.64 6.10
N GLY A 202 14.58 -9.11 4.95
CA GLY A 202 15.21 -9.33 3.65
C GLY A 202 16.23 -8.24 3.25
N ARG A 203 17.00 -8.52 2.19
CA ARG A 203 18.03 -7.61 1.65
C ARG A 203 17.48 -6.36 0.95
N GLY A 204 16.18 -6.30 0.65
CA GLY A 204 15.56 -5.16 -0.04
C GLY A 204 16.31 -4.81 -1.32
N THR A 205 16.88 -3.61 -1.36
CA THR A 205 17.71 -3.06 -2.46
C THR A 205 19.10 -3.72 -2.57
N ASN A 206 19.18 -5.04 -2.39
CA ASN A 206 20.39 -5.85 -2.47
C ASN A 206 21.56 -5.37 -1.58
N ILE A 207 21.27 -5.08 -0.30
CA ILE A 207 22.28 -4.61 0.67
C ILE A 207 23.33 -5.69 1.02
N SER A 208 24.52 -5.25 1.45
CA SER A 208 25.62 -6.13 1.91
C SER A 208 25.28 -6.88 3.20
N ASP A 209 26.08 -7.88 3.57
CA ASP A 209 25.89 -8.66 4.80
C ASP A 209 26.03 -7.81 6.07
N GLU A 210 26.96 -6.86 6.06
CA GLU A 210 27.15 -5.91 7.16
C GLU A 210 25.91 -5.02 7.32
N ARG A 211 25.35 -4.54 6.20
CA ARG A 211 24.15 -3.70 6.22
C ARG A 211 22.90 -4.51 6.57
N LEU A 212 22.82 -5.79 6.18
CA LEU A 212 21.77 -6.70 6.60
C LEU A 212 21.75 -6.87 8.12
N LYS A 213 22.92 -7.04 8.76
CA LYS A 213 23.03 -7.12 10.23
C LYS A 213 22.55 -5.84 10.91
N VAL A 214 22.90 -4.66 10.36
CA VAL A 214 22.38 -3.38 10.85
C VAL A 214 20.86 -3.35 10.75
N LYS A 215 20.30 -3.76 9.61
CA LYS A 215 18.85 -3.81 9.40
C LYS A 215 18.15 -4.77 10.36
N GLN A 216 18.67 -5.98 10.55
CA GLN A 216 18.15 -6.96 11.52
C GLN A 216 18.18 -6.41 12.94
N LYS A 217 19.27 -5.73 13.34
CA LYS A 217 19.35 -5.06 14.64
C LYS A 217 18.27 -3.99 14.80
N VAL A 218 18.09 -3.13 13.79
CA VAL A 218 17.05 -2.10 13.81
C VAL A 218 15.65 -2.72 13.94
N VAL A 219 15.38 -3.80 13.21
CA VAL A 219 14.09 -4.51 13.30
C VAL A 219 13.90 -5.10 14.69
N TYR A 220 14.92 -5.74 15.26
CA TYR A 220 14.90 -6.27 16.62
C TYR A 220 14.63 -5.17 17.66
N ASP A 221 15.37 -4.07 17.61
CA ASP A 221 15.24 -2.96 18.57
C ASP A 221 13.83 -2.35 18.51
N ALA A 222 13.26 -2.19 17.30
CA ALA A 222 11.89 -1.71 17.12
C ALA A 222 10.85 -2.69 17.68
N LEU A 223 11.02 -4.00 17.47
CA LEU A 223 10.14 -5.03 18.02
C LEU A 223 10.15 -5.03 19.54
N VAL A 224 11.32 -4.86 20.17
CA VAL A 224 11.44 -4.77 21.63
C VAL A 224 10.78 -3.49 22.14
N LYS A 225 11.06 -2.34 21.51
CA LYS A 225 10.52 -1.04 21.94
C LYS A 225 8.99 -1.00 21.89
N TYR A 226 8.38 -1.61 20.88
CA TYR A 226 6.94 -1.62 20.66
C TYR A 226 6.30 -2.98 20.98
N ALA A 227 6.88 -3.73 21.91
CA ALA A 227 6.40 -5.06 22.29
C ALA A 227 4.94 -5.04 22.77
N ASP A 228 4.56 -4.00 23.52
CA ASP A 228 3.23 -3.88 24.15
C ASP A 228 2.08 -3.63 23.17
N ILE A 229 2.36 -3.28 21.91
CA ILE A 229 1.33 -3.10 20.88
C ILE A 229 0.92 -4.48 20.34
N PRO A 230 -0.31 -4.96 20.54
CA PRO A 230 -0.70 -6.29 20.08
C PRO A 230 -0.87 -6.35 18.55
N PRO A 231 -0.76 -7.54 17.92
CA PRO A 231 -1.00 -7.71 16.48
C PRO A 231 -2.44 -7.39 16.05
N THR A 232 -3.38 -7.27 16.99
CA THR A 232 -4.75 -6.85 16.71
C THR A 232 -4.91 -5.34 16.59
N ASP A 233 -3.90 -4.55 16.99
CA ASP A 233 -3.92 -3.09 16.92
C ASP A 233 -3.17 -2.60 15.66
N GLY A 234 -3.83 -2.73 14.51
CA GLY A 234 -3.23 -2.36 13.22
C GLY A 234 -2.87 -0.88 13.12
N LEU A 235 -3.69 0.01 13.67
CA LEU A 235 -3.40 1.45 13.69
C LEU A 235 -2.25 1.78 14.65
N GLY A 236 -2.18 1.13 15.81
CA GLY A 236 -1.05 1.25 16.74
C GLY A 236 0.27 0.83 16.11
N ILE A 237 0.28 -0.30 15.39
CA ILE A 237 1.46 -0.76 14.65
C ILE A 237 1.84 0.25 13.56
N LEU A 238 0.87 0.71 12.77
CA LEU A 238 1.10 1.66 11.69
C LEU A 238 1.65 3.01 12.19
N SER A 239 1.10 3.53 13.30
CA SER A 239 1.59 4.75 13.97
C SER A 239 3.00 4.56 14.54
N ALA A 240 3.28 3.42 15.17
CA ALA A 240 4.55 3.18 15.84
C ALA A 240 5.72 2.96 14.90
N VAL A 241 5.53 2.12 13.86
CA VAL A 241 6.63 1.59 13.05
C VAL A 241 6.37 1.68 11.54
N GLY A 242 5.24 2.25 11.12
CA GLY A 242 4.82 2.32 9.73
C GLY A 242 5.44 3.45 8.90
N GLY A 243 4.96 3.54 7.66
CA GLY A 243 5.24 4.63 6.72
C GLY A 243 3.96 5.38 6.37
N LEU A 244 4.07 6.67 6.04
CA LEU A 244 2.92 7.47 5.60
C LEU A 244 2.33 6.91 4.31
N GLU A 245 3.19 6.39 3.43
CA GLU A 245 2.79 5.71 2.21
C GLU A 245 2.10 4.38 2.49
N PHE A 246 2.54 3.62 3.50
CA PHE A 246 1.81 2.41 3.91
C PHE A 246 0.43 2.76 4.48
N ALA A 247 0.32 3.82 5.29
CA ALA A 247 -0.95 4.28 5.81
C ALA A 247 -1.90 4.71 4.67
N CYS A 248 -1.39 5.46 3.70
CA CYS A 248 -2.14 5.79 2.48
C CYS A 248 -2.62 4.54 1.72
N LEU A 249 -1.76 3.54 1.52
CA LEU A 249 -2.14 2.31 0.82
C LEU A 249 -3.14 1.47 1.60
N VAL A 250 -3.08 1.44 2.93
CA VAL A 250 -4.15 0.87 3.77
C VAL A 250 -5.46 1.60 3.48
N GLY A 251 -5.43 2.93 3.39
CA GLY A 251 -6.57 3.74 2.97
C GLY A 251 -7.13 3.37 1.60
N VAL A 252 -6.25 3.13 0.61
CA VAL A 252 -6.65 2.68 -0.73
C VAL A 252 -7.39 1.34 -0.65
N ILE A 253 -6.88 0.38 0.12
CA ILE A 253 -7.50 -0.94 0.29
C ILE A 253 -8.87 -0.83 0.96
N LEU A 254 -8.98 -0.05 2.04
CA LEU A 254 -10.24 0.16 2.75
C LEU A 254 -11.27 0.90 1.88
N GLY A 255 -10.83 1.95 1.19
CA GLY A 255 -11.67 2.73 0.28
C GLY A 255 -12.21 1.89 -0.87
N ALA A 256 -11.37 1.03 -1.46
CA ALA A 256 -11.79 0.14 -2.54
C ALA A 256 -12.80 -0.90 -2.06
N ALA A 257 -12.54 -1.54 -0.91
CA ALA A 257 -13.46 -2.50 -0.31
C ALA A 257 -14.84 -1.87 -0.01
N ALA A 258 -14.87 -0.65 0.52
CA ALA A 258 -16.11 0.08 0.81
C ALA A 258 -16.88 0.53 -0.45
N ASN A 259 -16.22 0.59 -1.60
CA ASN A 259 -16.80 1.00 -2.87
C ASN A 259 -17.03 -0.15 -3.85
N HIS A 260 -16.92 -1.41 -3.40
CA HIS A 260 -17.02 -2.58 -4.27
C HIS A 260 -16.04 -2.50 -5.46
N ALA A 261 -14.78 -2.21 -5.15
CA ALA A 261 -13.68 -2.22 -6.11
C ALA A 261 -12.65 -3.27 -5.71
N LEU A 262 -11.93 -3.80 -6.71
CA LEU A 262 -10.85 -4.77 -6.48
C LEU A 262 -9.54 -4.04 -6.17
N VAL A 263 -8.72 -4.60 -5.29
CA VAL A 263 -7.30 -4.27 -5.11
C VAL A 263 -6.49 -5.55 -5.21
#